data_AF-A0A8H6J1X7-F1
#
_entry.id   AF-A0A8H6J1X7-F1
#
_cell.length_a   1.000
_cell.length_b   1.000
_cell.length_c   1.000
_cell.angle_alpha   90.00
_cell.angle_beta   90.00
_cell.angle_gamma   90.00
#
_symmetry.space_group_name_H-M   'P 1'
#
loop_
_entity.id
_entity.type
_entity.pdbx_description
1 polymer ?
#
loop_
_entity_poly.entity_id
_entity_poly.type
_entity_poly.pdbx_seq_one_letter_code
_entity_poly.pdbx_strand_id
1 'polypeptide(L)'
;MTFNPYIIYGKYFLGLAAAVPTFLAAKHVWDVYRRVSNVPRPRVVEKNGVSESFRKSHTLESLVNPRHHLFVGDTRYVDLFLSQHVEDETILAAFVGGFFGGKVFVPERMALEIVGKRFTFFSGLGPEDDIDRISKNSDVPSGHLPTLRAMLFGVFQVSHIHIDEDAASGETASSIDFVYGSDQGRFAGAHRFSIIRDRSQPKAVRVVFESASCNPTQNRPFAPAFLFSFHRLYAMLLFRQSTASILDVLNHGTSTAVTFEDRENVSR
;
A
#
# COMPACT_ATOMS: atom_id res chain seq x y z
N MET A 1 -28.68 13.33 58.30
CA MET A 1 -27.64 13.45 57.24
C MET A 1 -27.71 12.21 56.37
N THR A 2 -28.32 12.32 55.19
CA THR A 2 -28.43 11.23 54.22
C THR A 2 -27.26 11.31 53.24
N PHE A 3 -26.34 10.35 53.33
CA PHE A 3 -25.27 10.17 52.33
C PHE A 3 -25.92 9.72 51.02
N ASN A 4 -25.74 10.48 49.94
CA ASN A 4 -26.21 10.12 48.60
C ASN A 4 -25.06 9.44 47.82
N PRO A 5 -25.07 8.10 47.66
CA PRO A 5 -23.96 7.36 47.03
C PRO A 5 -23.89 7.52 45.51
N TYR A 6 -24.88 8.17 44.86
CA TYR A 6 -24.95 8.23 43.39
C TYR A 6 -24.02 9.26 42.73
N ILE A 7 -23.42 10.18 43.49
CA ILE A 7 -22.54 11.22 42.93
C ILE A 7 -21.10 10.71 42.71
N ILE A 8 -20.69 9.66 43.42
CA ILE A 8 -19.32 9.13 43.35
C ILE A 8 -19.13 8.25 42.11
N TYR A 9 -20.14 7.46 41.73
CA TYR A 9 -20.04 6.55 40.57
C TYR A 9 -19.98 7.25 39.21
N GLY A 10 -20.60 8.43 39.05
CA GLY A 10 -20.64 9.15 37.77
C GLY A 10 -19.27 9.69 37.30
N LYS A 11 -18.39 10.07 38.23
CA LYS A 11 -17.05 10.61 37.89
C LYS A 11 -16.06 9.52 37.47
N TYR A 12 -16.12 8.35 38.11
CA TYR A 12 -15.29 7.21 37.70
C TYR A 12 -15.74 6.62 36.36
N PHE A 13 -17.05 6.62 36.07
CA PHE A 13 -17.58 6.13 34.79
C PHE A 13 -17.16 7.04 33.61
N LEU A 14 -17.18 8.37 33.78
CA LEU A 14 -16.69 9.29 32.75
C LEU A 14 -15.18 9.19 32.53
N GLY A 15 -14.40 9.02 33.62
CA GLY A 15 -12.94 8.82 33.54
C GLY A 15 -12.56 7.51 32.84
N LEU A 16 -13.27 6.42 33.12
CA LEU A 16 -13.11 5.13 32.45
C LEU A 16 -13.53 5.19 30.97
N ALA A 17 -14.61 5.90 30.64
CA ALA A 17 -15.10 6.04 29.26
C ALA A 17 -14.13 6.81 28.35
N ALA A 18 -13.34 7.76 28.87
CA ALA A 18 -12.31 8.48 28.11
C ALA A 18 -10.94 7.77 28.10
N ALA A 19 -10.62 7.00 29.15
CA ALA A 19 -9.34 6.31 29.26
C ALA A 19 -9.22 5.13 28.28
N VAL A 20 -10.30 4.38 28.04
CA VAL A 20 -10.28 3.21 27.14
C VAL A 20 -9.96 3.60 25.69
N PRO A 21 -10.65 4.58 25.05
CA PRO A 21 -10.30 5.02 23.71
C PRO A 21 -8.86 5.54 23.59
N THR A 22 -8.40 6.29 24.59
CA THR A 22 -7.04 6.84 24.63
C THR A 22 -5.99 5.74 24.70
N PHE A 23 -6.19 4.74 25.55
CA PHE A 23 -5.31 3.58 25.65
C PHE A 23 -5.30 2.75 24.36
N LEU A 24 -6.47 2.50 23.75
CA LEU A 24 -6.57 1.79 22.48
C LEU A 24 -5.87 2.54 21.35
N ALA A 25 -6.02 3.87 21.27
CA ALA A 25 -5.32 4.71 20.31
C ALA A 25 -3.80 4.67 20.53
N ALA A 26 -3.34 4.82 21.78
CA ALA A 26 -1.92 4.74 22.13
C ALA A 26 -1.33 3.36 21.79
N LYS A 27 -2.05 2.28 22.11
CA LYS A 27 -1.68 0.91 21.73
C LYS A 27 -1.61 0.74 20.22
N HIS A 28 -2.57 1.28 19.47
CA HIS A 28 -2.57 1.24 18.02
C HIS A 28 -1.36 1.97 17.42
N VAL A 29 -1.08 3.19 17.90
CA VAL A 29 0.10 3.97 17.49
C VAL A 29 1.39 3.22 17.82
N TRP A 30 1.49 2.64 19.02
CA TRP A 30 2.63 1.82 19.42
C TRP A 30 2.83 0.59 18.52
N ASP A 31 1.74 -0.11 18.21
CA ASP A 31 1.76 -1.28 17.35
C ASP A 31 2.19 -0.92 15.92
N VAL A 32 1.70 0.20 15.38
CA VAL A 32 2.14 0.75 14.09
C VAL A 32 3.62 1.10 14.15
N TYR A 33 4.05 1.83 15.18
CA TYR A 33 5.45 2.22 15.38
C TYR A 33 6.38 1.01 15.38
N ARG A 34 6.07 -0.01 16.20
CA ARG A 34 6.84 -1.25 16.31
C ARG A 34 6.92 -2.00 14.97
N ARG A 35 5.85 -1.97 14.18
CA ARG A 35 5.82 -2.63 12.87
C ARG A 35 6.70 -1.89 11.86
N VAL A 36 6.54 -0.57 11.74
CA VAL A 36 7.30 0.21 10.76
C VAL A 36 8.76 0.36 11.15
N SER A 37 9.12 0.26 12.44
CA SER A 37 10.51 0.34 12.90
C SER A 37 11.41 -0.79 12.39
N ASN A 38 10.83 -1.94 12.01
CA ASN A 38 11.56 -3.05 11.38
C ASN A 38 12.18 -2.65 10.03
N VAL A 39 11.66 -1.59 9.41
CA VAL A 39 12.17 -1.02 8.15
C VAL A 39 12.59 0.42 8.43
N PRO A 40 13.87 0.69 8.72
CA PRO A 40 14.32 2.04 9.07
C PRO A 40 14.06 3.03 7.93
N ARG A 41 13.49 4.20 8.25
CA ARG A 41 13.20 5.26 7.27
C ARG A 41 14.41 5.64 6.39
N PRO A 42 15.66 5.71 6.89
CA PRO A 42 16.83 6.05 6.06
C PRO A 42 17.12 5.04 4.94
N ARG A 43 16.67 3.79 5.06
CA ARG A 43 16.86 2.75 4.05
C ARG A 43 15.88 2.89 2.87
N VAL A 44 14.75 3.58 3.08
CA VAL A 44 13.77 3.85 2.03
C VAL A 44 14.17 5.08 1.23
N VAL A 45 14.31 4.92 -0.08
CA VAL A 45 14.44 6.05 -1.01
C VAL A 45 13.05 6.55 -1.38
N GLU A 46 12.90 7.87 -1.47
CA GLU A 46 11.67 8.54 -1.89
C GLU A 46 11.99 9.47 -3.06
N LYS A 47 11.21 9.40 -4.14
CA LYS A 47 11.36 10.20 -5.35
C LYS A 47 10.03 10.87 -5.70
N ASN A 48 10.12 12.03 -6.35
CA ASN A 48 8.95 12.68 -6.94
C ASN A 48 8.65 12.08 -8.30
N GLY A 49 7.36 12.02 -8.66
CA GLY A 49 6.90 11.40 -9.89
C GLY A 49 6.83 9.88 -9.81
N VAL A 50 6.53 9.29 -10.96
CA VAL A 50 6.49 7.83 -11.17
C VAL A 50 7.41 7.46 -12.32
N SER A 51 7.77 6.18 -12.41
CA SER A 51 8.56 5.61 -13.49
C SER A 51 7.90 5.80 -14.85
N GLU A 52 8.71 5.83 -15.91
CA GLU A 52 8.21 5.87 -17.29
C GLU A 52 7.35 4.65 -17.64
N SER A 53 7.72 3.47 -17.13
CA SER A 53 6.97 2.22 -17.34
C SER A 53 5.60 2.25 -16.67
N PHE A 54 5.45 2.94 -15.54
CA PHE A 54 4.14 3.15 -14.94
C PHE A 54 3.37 4.25 -15.66
N ARG A 55 4.02 5.38 -15.98
CA ARG A 55 3.40 6.52 -16.66
C ARG A 55 2.75 6.14 -18.00
N LYS A 56 3.38 5.24 -18.76
CA LYS A 56 2.93 4.72 -20.06
C LYS A 56 2.17 3.40 -19.96
N SER A 57 1.84 2.94 -18.75
CA SER A 57 1.07 1.72 -18.61
C SER A 57 -0.39 1.96 -19.00
N HIS A 58 -1.08 0.91 -19.45
CA HIS A 58 -2.52 0.95 -19.69
C HIS A 58 -3.29 1.48 -18.46
N THR A 59 -2.85 1.13 -17.25
CA THR A 59 -3.44 1.61 -16.00
C THR A 59 -3.44 3.14 -15.91
N LEU A 60 -2.30 3.80 -16.13
CA LEU A 60 -2.26 5.26 -16.03
C LEU A 60 -2.74 5.95 -17.29
N GLU A 61 -2.30 5.49 -18.45
CA GLU A 61 -2.52 6.16 -19.72
C GLU A 61 -3.95 5.97 -20.24
N SER A 62 -4.59 4.82 -19.98
CA SER A 62 -5.91 4.51 -20.53
C SER A 62 -7.02 4.54 -19.48
N LEU A 63 -6.74 4.21 -18.21
CA LEU A 63 -7.77 4.17 -17.16
C LEU A 63 -7.78 5.45 -16.30
N VAL A 64 -6.65 5.80 -15.69
CA VAL A 64 -6.61 6.86 -14.66
C VAL A 64 -6.53 8.26 -15.26
N ASN A 65 -5.71 8.46 -16.28
CA ASN A 65 -5.45 9.77 -16.88
C ASN A 65 -5.51 9.74 -18.42
N PRO A 66 -6.63 9.30 -19.03
CA PRO A 66 -6.79 9.18 -20.48
C PRO A 66 -6.68 10.49 -21.25
N ARG A 67 -6.73 11.63 -20.56
CA ARG A 67 -6.64 12.98 -21.16
C ARG A 67 -5.29 13.65 -20.93
N HIS A 68 -4.32 12.92 -20.36
CA HIS A 68 -2.99 13.43 -20.02
C HIS A 68 -3.01 14.75 -19.24
N HIS A 69 -3.94 14.88 -18.30
CA HIS A 69 -4.02 16.02 -17.41
C HIS A 69 -2.84 16.03 -16.43
N LEU A 70 -2.65 17.19 -15.77
CA LEU A 70 -1.74 17.31 -14.65
C LEU A 70 -2.06 16.25 -13.58
N PHE A 71 -1.06 15.45 -13.24
CA PHE A 71 -1.13 14.46 -12.17
C PHE A 71 -0.02 14.72 -11.15
N VAL A 72 -0.25 14.27 -9.92
CA VAL A 72 0.78 14.18 -8.89
C VAL A 72 1.17 12.74 -8.72
N GLY A 73 2.45 12.48 -8.51
CA GLY A 73 2.92 11.14 -8.23
C GLY A 73 4.19 11.14 -7.39
N ASP A 74 4.42 10.00 -6.76
CA ASP A 74 5.55 9.75 -5.91
C ASP A 74 5.91 8.26 -5.88
N THR A 75 7.20 7.99 -5.70
CA THR A 75 7.76 6.64 -5.71
C THR A 75 8.58 6.42 -4.44
N ARG A 76 8.47 5.22 -3.87
CA ARG A 76 9.30 4.72 -2.78
C ARG A 76 9.90 3.39 -3.18
N TYR A 77 11.16 3.19 -2.81
CA TYR A 77 11.76 1.87 -2.96
C TYR A 77 12.78 1.56 -1.87
N VAL A 78 13.04 0.27 -1.72
CA VAL A 78 14.08 -0.28 -0.86
C VAL A 78 14.69 -1.50 -1.53
N ASP A 79 16.00 -1.64 -1.39
CA ASP A 79 16.75 -2.78 -1.89
C ASP A 79 16.94 -3.78 -0.73
N LEU A 80 16.56 -5.04 -0.97
CA LEU A 80 16.58 -6.15 -0.02
C LEU A 80 17.52 -7.24 -0.53
N PHE A 81 18.25 -7.88 0.38
CA PHE A 81 19.11 -9.02 0.07
C PHE A 81 18.49 -10.31 0.59
N LEU A 82 18.06 -11.15 -0.34
CA LEU A 82 17.46 -12.45 -0.05
C LEU A 82 18.55 -13.50 0.22
N SER A 83 18.36 -14.32 1.25
CA SER A 83 19.25 -15.45 1.54
C SER A 83 19.12 -16.56 0.49
N GLN A 84 17.92 -16.70 -0.09
CA GLN A 84 17.54 -17.69 -1.09
C GLN A 84 16.62 -17.08 -2.16
N HIS A 85 16.45 -17.78 -3.28
CA HIS A 85 15.46 -17.40 -4.29
C HIS A 85 14.04 -17.51 -3.71
N VAL A 86 13.21 -16.51 -4.00
CA VAL A 86 11.81 -16.44 -3.60
C VAL A 86 11.06 -15.86 -4.78
N GLU A 87 9.91 -16.43 -5.14
CA GLU A 87 9.13 -15.96 -6.29
C GLU A 87 8.59 -14.55 -6.10
N ASP A 88 8.55 -13.79 -7.20
CA ASP A 88 8.08 -12.40 -7.18
C ASP A 88 6.62 -12.30 -6.76
N GLU A 89 5.78 -13.26 -7.16
CA GLU A 89 4.39 -13.31 -6.70
C GLU A 89 4.30 -13.41 -5.18
N THR A 90 5.17 -14.20 -4.54
CA THR A 90 5.19 -14.34 -3.07
C THR A 90 5.55 -13.02 -2.41
N ILE A 91 6.56 -12.32 -2.93
CA ILE A 91 6.97 -11.01 -2.39
C ILE A 91 5.88 -9.96 -2.60
N LEU A 92 5.26 -9.92 -3.79
CA LEU A 92 4.16 -9.01 -4.09
C LEU A 92 2.93 -9.30 -3.23
N ALA A 93 2.54 -10.57 -3.05
CA ALA A 93 1.43 -10.97 -2.19
C ALA A 93 1.68 -10.54 -0.73
N ALA A 94 2.90 -10.76 -0.21
CA ALA A 94 3.29 -10.30 1.12
C ALA A 94 3.22 -8.76 1.23
N PHE A 95 3.62 -8.04 0.18
CA PHE A 95 3.52 -6.58 0.11
C PHE A 95 2.06 -6.10 0.12
N VAL A 96 1.20 -6.68 -0.73
CA VAL A 96 -0.24 -6.38 -0.82
C VAL A 96 -0.93 -6.65 0.52
N GLY A 97 -0.68 -7.82 1.12
CA GLY A 97 -1.21 -8.18 2.43
C GLY A 97 -0.74 -7.23 3.54
N GLY A 98 0.53 -6.80 3.49
CA GLY A 98 1.04 -5.79 4.43
C GLY A 98 0.45 -4.39 4.21
N PHE A 99 0.20 -4.00 2.96
CA PHE A 99 -0.33 -2.68 2.59
C PHE A 99 -1.80 -2.57 3.01
N PHE A 100 -2.63 -3.46 2.47
CA PHE A 100 -4.07 -3.45 2.62
C PHE A 100 -4.53 -4.11 3.90
N GLY A 101 -3.75 -5.06 4.44
CA GLY A 101 -4.13 -5.83 5.62
C GLY A 101 -3.51 -5.38 6.93
N GLY A 102 -2.42 -4.62 6.88
CA GLY A 102 -1.71 -4.19 8.07
C GLY A 102 -2.37 -3.02 8.83
N LYS A 103 -1.77 -2.67 9.98
CA LYS A 103 -2.34 -1.75 10.98
C LYS A 103 -2.45 -0.30 10.52
N VAL A 104 -1.51 0.17 9.69
CA VAL A 104 -1.53 1.55 9.16
C VAL A 104 -2.80 1.85 8.37
N PHE A 105 -3.38 0.87 7.68
CA PHE A 105 -4.58 1.04 6.86
C PHE A 105 -5.89 0.80 7.64
N VAL A 106 -5.83 0.44 8.93
CA VAL A 106 -7.02 0.14 9.74
C VAL A 106 -7.99 1.33 9.86
N PRO A 107 -7.53 2.57 10.12
CA PRO A 107 -8.45 3.71 10.21
C PRO A 107 -9.23 3.93 8.91
N GLU A 108 -8.56 3.88 7.77
CA GLU A 108 -9.18 4.00 6.45
C GLU A 108 -10.14 2.85 6.21
N ARG A 109 -9.74 1.61 6.50
CA ARG A 109 -10.61 0.44 6.35
C ARG A 109 -11.89 0.56 7.17
N MET A 110 -11.80 0.96 8.44
CA MET A 110 -12.97 1.20 9.29
C MET A 110 -13.88 2.28 8.71
N ALA A 111 -13.31 3.38 8.22
CA ALA A 111 -14.09 4.44 7.57
C ALA A 111 -14.79 3.93 6.29
N LEU A 112 -14.10 3.12 5.48
CA LEU A 112 -14.65 2.55 4.25
C LEU A 112 -15.76 1.53 4.52
N GLU A 113 -15.58 0.66 5.51
CA GLU A 113 -16.59 -0.32 5.96
C GLU A 113 -17.86 0.38 6.46
N ILE A 114 -17.72 1.47 7.22
CA ILE A 114 -18.86 2.25 7.75
C ILE A 114 -19.64 2.94 6.62
N VAL A 115 -18.93 3.46 5.63
CA VAL A 115 -19.57 4.22 4.55
C VAL A 115 -20.24 3.30 3.53
N GLY A 116 -19.85 2.03 3.43
CA GLY A 116 -20.55 0.97 2.69
C GLY A 116 -20.75 1.26 1.19
N LYS A 117 -20.06 2.26 0.65
CA LYS A 117 -20.21 2.72 -0.73
C LYS A 117 -19.03 2.26 -1.56
N ARG A 118 -19.35 1.85 -2.79
CA ARG A 118 -18.35 1.67 -3.84
C ARG A 118 -17.87 3.05 -4.28
N PHE A 119 -16.58 3.31 -4.10
CA PHE A 119 -15.96 4.57 -4.51
C PHE A 119 -15.16 4.44 -5.80
N THR A 120 -15.08 3.22 -6.34
CA THR A 120 -14.25 2.92 -7.51
C THR A 120 -15.06 2.44 -8.69
N PHE A 121 -14.96 3.21 -9.77
CA PHE A 121 -15.66 2.96 -11.02
C PHE A 121 -14.79 3.42 -12.20
N PHE A 122 -14.39 2.47 -13.03
CA PHE A 122 -13.61 2.72 -14.25
C PHE A 122 -14.29 2.03 -15.42
N SER A 123 -14.74 2.79 -16.41
CA SER A 123 -15.47 2.22 -17.56
C SER A 123 -14.63 1.23 -18.38
N GLY A 124 -13.30 1.35 -18.33
CA GLY A 124 -12.36 0.48 -19.03
C GLY A 124 -12.10 -0.88 -18.37
N LEU A 125 -12.65 -1.17 -17.19
CA LEU A 125 -12.43 -2.44 -16.47
C LEU A 125 -13.51 -3.51 -16.71
N GLY A 126 -14.33 -3.37 -17.76
CA GLY A 126 -15.35 -4.36 -18.16
C GLY A 126 -16.57 -4.46 -17.23
N PRO A 127 -17.56 -5.31 -17.56
CA PRO A 127 -18.84 -5.40 -16.84
C PRO A 127 -18.70 -5.95 -15.42
N GLU A 128 -19.47 -5.42 -14.49
CA GLU A 128 -19.27 -5.55 -13.04
C GLU A 128 -19.73 -6.87 -12.42
N ASP A 129 -20.38 -7.71 -13.22
CA ASP A 129 -21.14 -8.88 -12.74
C ASP A 129 -20.24 -10.02 -12.22
N ASP A 130 -18.92 -9.93 -12.43
CA ASP A 130 -17.94 -10.96 -12.08
C ASP A 130 -16.73 -10.38 -11.29
N ILE A 131 -16.98 -9.38 -10.43
CA ILE A 131 -15.94 -8.80 -9.57
C ILE A 131 -15.82 -9.62 -8.28
N ASP A 132 -14.65 -10.22 -8.07
CA ASP A 132 -14.25 -10.79 -6.77
C ASP A 132 -14.14 -9.68 -5.72
N ARG A 133 -14.86 -9.78 -4.60
CA ARG A 133 -14.99 -8.71 -3.59
C ARG A 133 -14.33 -9.13 -2.28
N ILE A 134 -13.15 -8.56 -2.03
CA ILE A 134 -12.42 -8.71 -0.78
C ILE A 134 -12.87 -7.62 0.19
N SER A 135 -13.88 -7.93 0.99
CA SER A 135 -14.52 -6.95 1.87
C SER A 135 -13.94 -6.92 3.28
N LYS A 136 -13.28 -8.00 3.74
CA LYS A 136 -12.69 -8.08 5.08
C LYS A 136 -11.19 -8.27 4.99
N ASN A 137 -10.51 -7.87 6.06
CA ASN A 137 -9.06 -8.06 6.20
C ASN A 137 -8.64 -9.53 6.12
N SER A 138 -9.43 -10.43 6.72
CA SER A 138 -9.19 -11.88 6.71
C SER A 138 -9.17 -12.46 5.29
N ASP A 139 -9.79 -11.75 4.35
CA ASP A 139 -10.01 -12.22 3.00
C ASP A 139 -8.93 -11.66 2.05
N VAL A 140 -8.04 -10.77 2.54
CA VAL A 140 -6.88 -10.30 1.77
C VAL A 140 -5.87 -11.44 1.68
N PRO A 141 -5.60 -11.98 0.48
CA PRO A 141 -4.65 -13.06 0.33
C PRO A 141 -3.26 -12.68 0.82
N SER A 142 -2.65 -13.56 1.63
CA SER A 142 -1.28 -13.38 2.11
C SER A 142 -0.26 -14.27 1.41
N GLY A 143 -0.71 -15.23 0.59
CA GLY A 143 0.14 -16.23 -0.08
C GLY A 143 0.06 -16.23 -1.60
N HIS A 144 -0.87 -15.50 -2.20
CA HIS A 144 -1.01 -15.33 -3.65
C HIS A 144 -1.55 -13.92 -3.94
N LEU A 145 -1.47 -13.47 -5.18
CA LEU A 145 -2.04 -12.18 -5.53
C LEU A 145 -3.58 -12.22 -5.57
N PRO A 146 -4.27 -11.09 -5.29
CA PRO A 146 -5.66 -10.96 -5.65
C PRO A 146 -5.84 -11.11 -7.16
N THR A 147 -6.98 -11.67 -7.59
CA THR A 147 -7.27 -11.88 -9.01
C THR A 147 -7.39 -10.55 -9.77
N LEU A 148 -7.16 -10.57 -11.08
CA LEU A 148 -7.41 -9.41 -11.93
C LEU A 148 -8.87 -8.96 -11.75
N ARG A 149 -9.09 -7.64 -11.64
CA ARG A 149 -10.40 -7.01 -11.36
C ARG A 149 -10.94 -7.19 -9.94
N ALA A 150 -10.26 -7.92 -9.05
CA ALA A 150 -10.65 -8.03 -7.65
C ALA A 150 -10.77 -6.64 -7.01
N MET A 151 -11.79 -6.45 -6.18
CA MET A 151 -12.10 -5.20 -5.50
C MET A 151 -11.88 -5.33 -4.01
N LEU A 152 -10.89 -4.62 -3.50
CA LEU A 152 -10.53 -4.56 -2.09
C LEU A 152 -11.27 -3.40 -1.43
N PHE A 153 -12.06 -3.73 -0.40
CA PHE A 153 -12.79 -2.80 0.45
C PHE A 153 -13.70 -1.82 -0.30
N GLY A 154 -14.15 -2.17 -1.51
CA GLY A 154 -14.99 -1.30 -2.35
C GLY A 154 -14.26 -0.09 -2.97
N VAL A 155 -12.93 -0.01 -2.84
CA VAL A 155 -12.14 1.18 -3.21
C VAL A 155 -10.92 0.87 -4.08
N PHE A 156 -10.27 -0.26 -3.91
CA PHE A 156 -9.06 -0.55 -4.70
C PHE A 156 -9.35 -1.72 -5.62
N GLN A 157 -9.31 -1.49 -6.93
CA GLN A 157 -9.58 -2.53 -7.92
C GLN A 157 -8.30 -2.91 -8.67
N VAL A 158 -8.01 -4.20 -8.73
CA VAL A 158 -6.86 -4.69 -9.50
C VAL A 158 -7.10 -4.45 -10.98
N SER A 159 -6.20 -3.71 -11.61
CA SER A 159 -6.29 -3.31 -13.02
C SER A 159 -5.28 -4.00 -13.92
N HIS A 160 -4.18 -4.47 -13.34
CA HIS A 160 -3.09 -5.11 -14.06
C HIS A 160 -2.30 -6.03 -13.13
N ILE A 161 -1.89 -7.18 -13.65
CA ILE A 161 -0.94 -8.11 -13.01
C ILE A 161 0.02 -8.55 -14.10
N HIS A 162 1.31 -8.47 -13.81
CA HIS A 162 2.37 -8.98 -14.66
C HIS A 162 3.43 -9.62 -13.79
N ILE A 163 3.70 -10.90 -13.99
CA ILE A 163 4.77 -11.62 -13.32
C ILE A 163 5.80 -11.99 -14.39
N ASP A 164 7.03 -11.54 -14.21
CA ASP A 164 8.12 -11.73 -15.14
C ASP A 164 9.13 -12.72 -14.52
N GLU A 165 8.98 -13.99 -14.90
CA GLU A 165 9.84 -15.08 -14.43
C GLU A 165 11.03 -15.30 -15.39
N ASP A 166 10.93 -14.83 -16.64
CA ASP A 166 11.79 -15.25 -17.75
C ASP A 166 12.26 -14.09 -18.66
N ALA A 167 13.31 -13.37 -18.22
CA ALA A 167 14.14 -12.60 -19.15
C ALA A 167 15.43 -13.37 -19.49
N ALA A 168 15.64 -13.62 -20.79
CA ALA A 168 16.87 -14.27 -21.29
C ALA A 168 18.16 -13.48 -20.96
N SER A 169 18.05 -12.16 -20.72
CA SER A 169 19.11 -11.29 -20.21
C SER A 169 18.52 -9.95 -19.74
N GLY A 170 18.96 -9.41 -18.60
CA GLY A 170 18.62 -8.06 -18.14
C GLY A 170 17.93 -8.00 -16.77
N GLU A 171 17.30 -6.85 -16.50
CA GLU A 171 16.43 -6.65 -15.35
C GLU A 171 15.04 -7.26 -15.62
N THR A 172 14.50 -8.03 -14.67
CA THR A 172 13.09 -8.47 -14.70
C THR A 172 12.24 -7.55 -13.83
N ALA A 173 10.96 -7.40 -14.18
CA ALA A 173 10.04 -6.55 -13.42
C ALA A 173 8.65 -7.16 -13.30
N SER A 174 8.32 -7.69 -12.13
CA SER A 174 6.96 -8.12 -11.79
C SER A 174 6.18 -6.98 -11.14
N SER A 175 4.88 -6.84 -11.43
CA SER A 175 4.05 -5.76 -10.91
C SER A 175 2.58 -6.10 -10.76
N ILE A 176 1.91 -5.41 -9.84
CA ILE A 176 0.46 -5.37 -9.70
C ILE A 176 -0.01 -3.93 -9.54
N ASP A 177 -1.07 -3.56 -10.27
CA ASP A 177 -1.65 -2.22 -10.23
C ASP A 177 -3.06 -2.22 -9.65
N PHE A 178 -3.31 -1.27 -8.76
CA PHE A 178 -4.62 -1.00 -8.19
C PHE A 178 -5.10 0.38 -8.61
N VAL A 179 -6.29 0.49 -9.20
CA VAL A 179 -6.96 1.78 -9.43
C VAL A 179 -7.92 2.10 -8.29
N TYR A 180 -8.13 3.39 -8.05
CA TYR A 180 -9.11 3.91 -7.09
C TYR A 180 -9.72 5.22 -7.58
N GLY A 181 -10.93 5.52 -7.11
CA GLY A 181 -11.71 6.68 -7.58
C GLY A 181 -12.41 6.39 -8.90
N SER A 182 -12.59 7.40 -9.75
CA SER A 182 -13.32 7.20 -11.01
C SER A 182 -12.83 8.08 -12.13
N ASP A 183 -12.74 7.49 -13.33
CA ASP A 183 -12.42 8.14 -14.60
C ASP A 183 -13.45 9.22 -15.00
N GLN A 184 -14.68 9.11 -14.51
CA GLN A 184 -15.74 10.11 -14.70
C GLN A 184 -15.83 11.11 -13.54
N GLY A 185 -15.07 10.89 -12.47
CA GLY A 185 -15.09 11.68 -11.25
C GLY A 185 -14.21 12.92 -11.29
N ARG A 186 -14.06 13.53 -10.11
CA ARG A 186 -13.08 14.61 -9.87
C ARG A 186 -11.74 14.09 -9.34
N PHE A 187 -11.63 12.79 -9.14
CA PHE A 187 -10.48 12.12 -8.56
C PHE A 187 -10.38 10.70 -9.10
N ALA A 188 -9.21 10.38 -9.64
CA ALA A 188 -8.79 9.04 -9.98
C ALA A 188 -7.31 8.90 -9.61
N GLY A 189 -6.91 7.69 -9.26
CA GLY A 189 -5.51 7.38 -9.03
C GLY A 189 -5.22 5.90 -9.18
N ALA A 190 -3.93 5.59 -9.11
CA ALA A 190 -3.47 4.23 -9.05
C ALA A 190 -2.25 4.07 -8.15
N HIS A 191 -2.11 2.85 -7.65
CA HIS A 191 -0.94 2.34 -6.99
C HIS A 191 -0.34 1.22 -7.82
N ARG A 192 0.97 1.25 -8.03
CA ARG A 192 1.74 0.14 -8.59
C ARG A 192 2.69 -0.38 -7.52
N PHE A 193 2.65 -1.68 -7.29
CA PHE A 193 3.68 -2.39 -6.54
C PHE A 193 4.53 -3.17 -7.52
N SER A 194 5.85 -3.11 -7.39
CA SER A 194 6.76 -3.80 -8.30
C SER A 194 7.94 -4.41 -7.59
N ILE A 195 8.40 -5.52 -8.15
CA ILE A 195 9.61 -6.22 -7.80
C ILE A 195 10.53 -6.14 -8.99
N ILE A 196 11.69 -5.52 -8.81
CA ILE A 196 12.72 -5.42 -9.84
C ILE A 196 13.91 -6.27 -9.40
N ARG A 197 14.37 -7.15 -10.28
CA ARG A 197 15.57 -7.95 -10.07
C ARG A 197 16.58 -7.69 -11.13
N ASP A 198 17.83 -7.58 -10.72
CA ASP A 198 18.96 -7.67 -11.62
C ASP A 198 19.46 -9.13 -11.63
N ARG A 199 19.43 -9.81 -12.79
CA ARG A 199 19.97 -11.19 -12.89
C ARG A 199 21.48 -11.25 -12.59
N SER A 200 22.22 -10.15 -12.68
CA SER A 200 23.62 -10.08 -12.24
C SER A 200 23.77 -10.19 -10.71
N GLN A 201 22.71 -9.84 -9.98
CA GLN A 201 22.62 -9.90 -8.52
C GLN A 201 21.33 -10.64 -8.10
N PRO A 202 21.24 -11.96 -8.29
CA PRO A 202 19.99 -12.71 -8.13
C PRO A 202 19.42 -12.68 -6.70
N LYS A 203 20.24 -12.31 -5.71
CA LYS A 203 19.83 -12.13 -4.32
C LYS A 203 19.36 -10.71 -4.00
N ALA A 204 19.68 -9.72 -4.82
CA ALA A 204 19.26 -8.35 -4.64
C ALA A 204 17.89 -8.15 -5.29
N VAL A 205 16.95 -7.63 -4.52
CA VAL A 205 15.60 -7.36 -4.98
C VAL A 205 15.21 -5.95 -4.59
N ARG A 206 14.75 -5.17 -5.56
CA ARG A 206 14.20 -3.85 -5.32
C ARG A 206 12.68 -3.93 -5.22
N VAL A 207 12.17 -3.56 -4.05
CA VAL A 207 10.73 -3.42 -3.81
C VAL A 207 10.33 -1.98 -4.07
N VAL A 208 9.38 -1.76 -4.97
CA VAL A 208 8.93 -0.43 -5.41
C VAL A 208 7.44 -0.25 -5.14
N PHE A 209 7.09 0.94 -4.65
CA PHE A 209 5.72 1.44 -4.59
C PHE A 209 5.64 2.78 -5.30
N GLU A 210 4.75 2.87 -6.27
CA GLU A 210 4.47 4.09 -7.01
C GLU A 210 3.00 4.48 -6.83
N SER A 211 2.73 5.76 -6.68
CA SER A 211 1.38 6.31 -6.62
C SER A 211 1.25 7.45 -7.60
N ALA A 212 0.13 7.50 -8.30
CA ALA A 212 -0.25 8.62 -9.14
C ALA A 212 -1.72 8.97 -8.91
N SER A 213 -2.05 10.26 -8.96
CA SER A 213 -3.42 10.73 -8.84
C SER A 213 -3.65 12.01 -9.65
N CYS A 214 -4.82 12.13 -10.25
CA CYS A 214 -5.21 13.27 -11.05
C CYS A 214 -6.70 13.60 -10.92
N ASN A 215 -7.07 14.72 -11.53
CA ASN A 215 -8.46 14.97 -11.87
C ASN A 215 -8.70 14.53 -13.33
N PRO A 216 -9.40 13.42 -13.57
CA PRO A 216 -9.52 12.86 -14.92
C PRO A 216 -10.43 13.72 -15.83
N THR A 217 -11.28 14.58 -15.26
CA THR A 217 -12.25 15.39 -16.01
C THR A 217 -11.79 16.83 -16.23
N GLN A 218 -10.87 17.36 -15.43
CA GLN A 218 -10.39 18.74 -15.51
C GLN A 218 -8.87 18.81 -15.38
N ASN A 219 -8.20 19.54 -16.28
CA ASN A 219 -6.75 19.73 -16.24
C ASN A 219 -6.33 20.73 -15.16
N ARG A 220 -6.32 20.29 -13.90
CA ARG A 220 -5.88 21.07 -12.74
C ARG A 220 -5.26 20.18 -11.67
N PRO A 221 -4.43 20.74 -10.78
CA PRO A 221 -3.97 20.02 -9.60
C PRO A 221 -5.15 19.43 -8.82
N PHE A 222 -5.10 18.13 -8.52
CA PHE A 222 -6.19 17.42 -7.85
C PHE A 222 -6.36 17.87 -6.38
N ALA A 223 -5.26 18.26 -5.71
CA ALA A 223 -5.26 18.55 -4.28
C ALA A 223 -4.38 19.75 -3.92
N PRO A 224 -4.69 20.48 -2.83
CA PRO A 224 -3.78 21.43 -2.22
C PRO A 224 -2.49 20.74 -1.76
N ALA A 225 -1.38 21.48 -1.73
CA ALA A 225 -0.06 20.93 -1.40
C ALA A 225 0.00 20.18 -0.05
N PHE A 226 -0.78 20.60 0.95
CA PHE A 226 -0.78 19.95 2.26
C PHE A 226 -1.31 18.51 2.22
N LEU A 227 -2.32 18.22 1.38
CA LEU A 227 -2.85 16.86 1.23
C LEU A 227 -1.80 15.96 0.58
N PHE A 228 -1.00 16.50 -0.33
CA PHE A 228 0.12 15.77 -0.91
C PHE A 228 1.21 15.49 0.13
N SER A 229 1.54 16.45 1.02
CA SER A 229 2.46 16.21 2.13
C SER A 229 1.96 15.14 3.10
N PHE A 230 0.65 15.16 3.44
CA PHE A 230 0.03 14.12 4.26
C PHE A 230 0.11 12.75 3.58
N HIS A 231 -0.26 12.68 2.30
CA HIS A 231 -0.13 11.48 1.48
C HIS A 231 1.29 10.93 1.53
N ARG A 232 2.32 11.78 1.39
CA ARG A 232 3.71 11.31 1.41
C ARG A 232 4.12 10.65 2.72
N LEU A 233 3.70 11.22 3.84
CA LEU A 233 3.93 10.65 5.16
C LEU A 233 3.18 9.33 5.32
N TYR A 234 1.91 9.31 4.95
CA TYR A 234 1.05 8.14 5.08
C TYR A 234 1.53 6.97 4.19
N ALA A 235 1.83 7.26 2.93
CA ALA A 235 2.42 6.33 1.96
C ALA A 235 3.77 5.78 2.42
N MET A 236 4.56 6.56 3.17
CA MET A 236 5.80 6.06 3.78
C MET A 236 5.53 5.06 4.91
N LEU A 237 4.51 5.29 5.75
CA LEU A 237 4.12 4.35 6.80
C LEU A 237 3.59 3.04 6.19
N LEU A 238 2.73 3.15 5.17
CA LEU A 238 2.21 1.98 4.42
C LEU A 238 3.35 1.19 3.79
N PHE A 239 4.24 1.86 3.04
CA PHE A 239 5.38 1.20 2.41
C PHE A 239 6.25 0.43 3.40
N ARG A 240 6.63 1.06 4.52
CA ARG A 240 7.45 0.42 5.56
C ARG A 240 6.74 -0.77 6.20
N GLN A 241 5.42 -0.68 6.41
CA GLN A 241 4.63 -1.80 6.92
C GLN A 241 4.57 -2.96 5.92
N SER A 242 4.38 -2.67 4.64
CA SER A 242 4.38 -3.66 3.56
C SER A 242 5.72 -4.35 3.42
N THR A 243 6.82 -3.59 3.45
CA THR A 243 8.18 -4.16 3.47
C THR A 243 8.40 -5.01 4.72
N ALA A 244 7.92 -4.60 5.90
CA ALA A 244 8.01 -5.44 7.09
C ALA A 244 7.24 -6.77 6.95
N SER A 245 6.12 -6.77 6.20
CA SER A 245 5.38 -7.99 5.85
C SER A 245 6.18 -8.93 4.96
N ILE A 246 6.89 -8.39 3.97
CA ILE A 246 7.85 -9.16 3.17
C ILE A 246 8.89 -9.81 4.09
N LEU A 247 9.54 -9.02 4.95
CA LEU A 247 10.57 -9.52 5.87
C LEU A 247 10.04 -10.65 6.77
N ASP A 248 8.83 -10.54 7.29
CA ASP A 248 8.21 -11.58 8.11
C ASP A 248 8.04 -12.90 7.32
N VAL A 249 7.50 -12.83 6.10
CA VAL A 249 7.30 -14.02 5.25
C VAL A 249 8.64 -14.68 4.91
N LEU A 250 9.64 -13.88 4.57
CA LEU A 250 10.99 -14.38 4.25
C LEU A 250 11.68 -15.03 5.47
N ASN A 251 11.49 -14.47 6.67
CA ASN A 251 12.08 -14.99 7.91
C ASN A 251 11.28 -16.15 8.54
N HIS A 252 9.99 -16.31 8.22
CA HIS A 252 9.16 -17.43 8.72
C HIS A 252 9.17 -18.64 7.79
N GLY A 253 9.48 -18.47 6.50
CA GLY A 253 9.63 -19.57 5.54
C GLY A 253 10.95 -20.35 5.64
N THR A 254 11.96 -19.80 6.33
CA THR A 254 13.29 -20.42 6.51
C THR A 254 14.00 -19.82 7.71
N SER A 255 14.84 -20.61 8.38
CA SER A 255 15.66 -20.21 9.55
C SER A 255 16.83 -19.25 9.19
N THR A 256 16.61 -18.22 8.36
CA THR A 256 17.66 -17.33 7.84
C THR A 256 17.24 -15.87 7.82
N ALA A 257 18.14 -14.99 8.27
CA ALA A 257 17.92 -13.55 8.37
C ALA A 257 18.07 -12.83 7.02
N VAL A 258 17.10 -11.99 6.69
CA VAL A 258 17.18 -10.99 5.59
C VAL A 258 17.87 -9.73 6.11
N THR A 259 18.85 -9.23 5.35
CA THR A 259 19.51 -7.95 5.64
C THR A 259 19.22 -6.93 4.54
N PHE A 260 19.35 -5.66 4.89
CA PHE A 260 19.29 -4.59 3.90
C PHE A 260 20.70 -4.34 3.35
N GLU A 261 20.80 -3.88 2.12
CA GLU A 261 22.08 -3.51 1.52
C GLU A 261 22.73 -2.34 2.27
N ASP A 262 24.02 -2.46 2.60
CA ASP A 262 24.81 -1.38 3.16
C ASP A 262 25.22 -0.41 2.03
N ARG A 263 24.83 0.87 2.19
CA ARG A 263 25.02 1.93 1.18
C ARG A 263 26.48 2.35 0.96
N GLU A 264 27.47 1.70 1.54
CA GLU A 264 28.87 2.14 1.48
C GLU A 264 29.61 1.78 0.18
N ASN A 265 29.02 0.99 -0.73
CA ASN A 265 29.72 0.56 -1.96
C ASN A 265 29.17 1.09 -3.30
N VAL A 266 28.22 2.03 -3.33
CA VAL A 266 27.70 2.61 -4.59
C VAL A 266 28.44 3.89 -5.00
N SER A 267 29.76 3.89 -4.88
CA SER A 267 30.63 4.97 -5.39
C SER A 267 32.00 4.43 -5.78
N ARG A 268 32.04 3.55 -6.77
CA ARG A 268 33.21 3.32 -7.64
C ARG A 268 32.75 2.98 -9.05
#